data_AF-A0A4V0JXX0-F1
#
_entry.id   AF-A0A4V0JXX0-F1
#
_cell.length_a   1.000
_cell.length_b   1.000
_cell.length_c   1.000
_cell.angle_alpha   90.00
_cell.angle_beta   90.00
_cell.angle_gamma   90.00
#
_symmetry.space_group_name_H-M   'P 1'
#
loop_
_entity.id
_entity.type
_entity.pdbx_description
1 polymer ?
#
loop_
_entity_poly.entity_id
_entity_poly.type
_entity_poly.pdbx_seq_one_letter_code
_entity_poly.pdbx_strand_id
1 'polypeptide(L)' 'MKTVKKEWEPRIVNIMADGSQVDDLTGYVIPAGHSYYDIILGMNKQSNEEGVA' A
#
# COMPACT_ATOMS: atom_id res chain seq x y z
N MET A 1 -31.46 14.36 7.42
CA MET A 1 -30.34 13.54 7.93
C MET A 1 -29.05 14.10 7.36
N LYS A 2 -28.05 14.42 8.19
CA LYS A 2 -26.74 14.86 7.71
C LYS A 2 -25.95 13.61 7.30
N THR A 3 -25.50 13.54 6.06
CA THR A 3 -24.65 12.46 5.57
C THR A 3 -23.29 12.58 6.26
N VAL A 4 -22.95 11.62 7.12
CA VAL A 4 -21.59 11.54 7.68
C VAL A 4 -20.69 11.17 6.50
N LYS A 5 -19.82 12.10 6.10
CA LYS A 5 -18.77 11.78 5.12
C LYS A 5 -17.86 10.76 5.78
N LYS A 6 -17.76 9.55 5.23
CA LYS A 6 -16.74 8.58 5.64
C LYS A 6 -15.37 9.23 5.41
N GLU A 7 -14.52 9.16 6.42
CA GLU A 7 -13.09 9.43 6.23
C GLU A 7 -12.54 8.49 5.15
N TRP A 8 -11.65 9.03 4.33
CA TRP A 8 -10.99 8.27 3.30
C TRP A 8 -9.85 7.48 3.94
N GLU A 9 -9.85 6.17 3.74
CA GLU A 9 -8.79 5.28 4.22
C GLU A 9 -7.95 4.78 3.03
N PRO A 10 -6.63 5.07 2.99
CA PRO A 10 -5.77 4.52 1.95
C PRO A 10 -5.65 3.00 2.07
N ARG A 11 -5.71 2.29 0.94
CA ARG A 11 -5.43 0.86 0.86
C ARG A 11 -4.42 0.57 -0.26
N ILE A 12 -3.43 -0.27 0.05
CA ILE A 12 -2.51 -0.82 -0.95
C ILE A 12 -3.13 -2.09 -1.54
N VAL A 13 -3.08 -2.22 -2.86
CA VAL A 13 -3.49 -3.42 -3.58
C VAL A 13 -2.39 -3.82 -4.56
N ASN A 14 -2.10 -5.12 -4.64
CA ASN A 14 -1.10 -5.62 -5.57
C ASN A 14 -1.81 -6.17 -6.81
N ILE A 15 -1.39 -5.71 -7.99
CA ILE A 15 -1.92 -6.16 -9.28
C ILE A 15 -0.77 -6.75 -10.09
N MET A 16 -0.96 -7.97 -10.55
CA MET A 16 0.00 -8.71 -11.36
C MET A 16 -0.02 -8.21 -12.81
N ALA A 17 1.00 -8.59 -13.59
CA ALA A 17 1.11 -8.19 -15.00
C ALA A 17 -0.06 -8.71 -15.87
N ASP A 18 -0.74 -9.77 -15.45
CA ASP A 18 -1.94 -10.31 -16.09
C ASP A 18 -3.24 -9.62 -15.65
N GLY A 19 -3.14 -8.61 -14.77
CA GLY A 19 -4.28 -7.87 -14.23
C GLY A 19 -4.96 -8.52 -13.03
N SER A 20 -4.49 -9.68 -12.56
CA SER A 20 -5.04 -10.31 -11.35
C SER A 20 -4.63 -9.54 -10.09
N GLN A 21 -5.55 -9.42 -9.14
CA GLN A 21 -5.28 -8.86 -7.82
C GLN A 21 -4.76 -9.98 -6.90
N VAL A 22 -3.66 -9.72 -6.20
CA VAL A 22 -3.04 -10.67 -5.28
C VAL A 22 -2.92 -10.03 -3.90
N ASP A 23 -3.70 -10.51 -2.94
CA ASP A 23 -3.64 -10.02 -1.56
C ASP A 23 -2.52 -10.72 -0.74
N ASP A 24 -2.16 -11.95 -1.10
CA ASP A 24 -1.12 -12.74 -0.45
C ASP A 24 0.05 -12.99 -1.42
N LEU A 25 1.18 -12.34 -1.14
CA LEU A 25 2.41 -12.51 -1.91
C LEU A 25 3.25 -13.72 -1.44
N THR A 26 2.76 -14.52 -0.49
CA THR A 26 3.46 -15.73 -0.06
C THR A 26 3.70 -16.65 -1.27
N GLY A 27 4.97 -17.03 -1.49
CA GLY A 27 5.37 -17.84 -2.65
C GLY A 27 5.81 -17.04 -3.88
N TYR A 28 5.66 -15.71 -3.88
CA TYR A 28 6.20 -14.84 -4.91
C TYR A 28 7.57 -14.27 -4.53
N VAL A 29 8.49 -14.21 -5.49
CA VAL A 29 9.81 -13.57 -5.32
C VAL A 29 9.76 -12.21 -6.00
N ILE A 30 9.87 -11.16 -5.20
CA ILE A 30 10.06 -9.79 -5.70
C ILE A 30 11.56 -9.58 -5.92
N PRO A 31 12.02 -9.28 -7.15
CA PRO A 31 13.44 -9.09 -7.41
C PRO A 31 14.06 -7.97 -6.57
N ALA A 32 15.34 -8.12 -6.22
CA ALA A 32 16.11 -7.05 -5.62
C ALA A 32 16.17 -5.84 -6.57
N GLY A 33 15.99 -4.63 -6.04
CA GLY A 33 15.95 -3.39 -6.81
C GLY A 33 14.60 -3.10 -7.47
N HIS A 34 13.56 -3.91 -7.22
CA HIS A 34 12.20 -3.60 -7.66
C HIS A 34 11.62 -2.43 -6.85
N SER A 35 10.93 -1.51 -7.53
CA SER A 35 10.35 -0.30 -6.94
C SER A 35 9.35 -0.54 -5.80
N TYR A 36 8.82 -1.75 -5.71
CA TYR A 36 7.93 -2.20 -4.62
C TYR A 36 8.51 -1.88 -3.23
N TYR A 37 9.82 -2.08 -3.04
CA TYR A 37 10.47 -1.80 -1.76
C TYR A 37 10.54 -0.29 -1.47
N ASP A 38 10.82 0.53 -2.48
CA ASP A 38 10.89 1.99 -2.33
C ASP A 38 9.52 2.58 -1.99
N ILE A 39 8.45 2.05 -2.61
CA ILE A 39 7.07 2.46 -2.37
C ILE A 39 6.66 2.14 -0.93
N ILE A 40 6.85 0.90 -0.46
CA ILE A 40 6.50 0.51 0.91
C ILE A 40 7.31 1.29 1.94
N LEU A 41 8.61 1.47 1.70
CA LEU A 41 9.47 2.24 2.58
C LEU A 41 9.02 3.70 2.65
N GLY A 42 8.65 4.31 1.52
CA GLY A 42 8.11 5.67 1.47
C GLY A 42 6.83 5.82 2.27
N MET A 43 5.88 4.88 2.12
CA MET A 43 4.60 4.91 2.84
C MET A 43 4.78 4.72 4.35
N ASN A 44 5.70 3.85 4.76
CA ASN A 44 6.01 3.64 6.18
C ASN A 44 6.60 4.89 6.84
N LYS A 45 7.44 5.66 6.11
CA LYS A 45 7.99 6.93 6.60
C LYS A 45 6.89 7.98 6.76
N GLN A 46 6.04 8.17 5.74
CA GLN A 46 4.94 9.13 5.81
C GLN A 46 3.99 8.82 6.99
N SER A 47 3.65 7.54 7.19
CA SER A 47 2.79 7.12 8.31
C SER A 47 3.41 7.38 9.70
N ASN A 48 4.75 7.33 9.82
CA ASN A 48 5.44 7.63 11.08
C ASN A 48 5.60 9.14 11.32
N GLU A 49 5.75 9.94 10.27
CA GLU A 49 5.82 11.41 10.37
C GLU A 49 4.46 11.99 10.80
N GLU A 50 3.36 11.40 10.35
CA GLU A 50 1.99 11.76 10.78
C GLU A 50 1.68 11.35 12.24
N GLY A 51 2.53 10.55 12.90
CA GLY A 51 2.40 10.13 14.31
C GLY A 51 3.22 10.95 15.33
N VAL A 52 3.95 11.98 14.89
CA VAL A 52 4.82 12.83 15.75
C VAL A 52 4.34 14.29 15.81
N ALA A 53 3.12 14.60 15.37
CA ALA A 53 2.54 15.95 15.40
C ALA A 53 1.22 16.02 16.18
#